data_AF-A0A538EI28-F1
#
_entry.id   AF-A0A538EI28-F1
#
_cell.length_a   1.000
_cell.length_b   1.000
_cell.length_c   1.000
_cell.angle_alpha   90.00
_cell.angle_beta   90.00
_cell.angle_gamma   90.00
#
_symmetry.space_group_name_H-M   'P 1'
#
loop_
_entity.id
_entity.type
_entity.pdbx_description
1 polymer ?
#
loop_
_entity_poly.entity_id
_entity_poly.type
_entity_poly.pdbx_seq_one_letter_code
_entity_poly.pdbx_strand_id
1 'polypeptide(L)'
;MTTTIPVTGERPYDVLVGRDLLGALAPLLPGAVQVAVLYAAPLKDYATRVADALGEAGLRPLPLEVPDAEAGKAVEVAARCWDALGAAGFTRTDAVVGVGGGAVTDLAGFVAACWLRGVRVVQLPTSLLGMVDAAVGGKTGVNTAAGKNLVGAFHPPAGVLCDLSTLDTLPPVDLVAGLAEVVKCGFIADPAILDLIETDRAAAVDPASAALRELVERSVRVKARVVSEDLRESGLREILNYGHTL
;
A
#
# COMPACT_ATOMS: atom_id res chain seq x y z
N MET A 1 1.83 19.75 4.32
CA MET A 1 3.05 19.28 5.00
C MET A 1 3.08 17.76 4.94
N THR A 2 4.17 17.19 4.42
CA THR A 2 4.37 15.75 4.25
C THR A 2 5.31 15.23 5.33
N THR A 3 4.94 14.12 5.96
CA THR A 3 5.76 13.39 6.93
C THR A 3 6.42 12.22 6.22
N THR A 4 7.74 12.09 6.32
CA THR A 4 8.49 10.95 5.77
C THR A 4 8.88 10.00 6.89
N ILE A 5 8.50 8.72 6.76
CA ILE A 5 8.81 7.67 7.73
C ILE A 5 9.67 6.62 7.01
N PRO A 6 10.97 6.51 7.36
CA PRO A 6 11.87 5.57 6.68
C PRO A 6 11.61 4.13 7.14
N VAL A 7 11.59 3.20 6.18
CA VAL A 7 11.74 1.77 6.42
C VAL A 7 13.17 1.40 6.06
N THR A 8 13.91 0.91 7.03
CA THR A 8 15.34 0.54 6.87
C THR A 8 15.48 -0.96 6.61
N GLY A 9 16.71 -1.42 6.35
CA GLY A 9 17.02 -2.82 6.05
C GLY A 9 17.75 -3.00 4.72
N GLU A 10 17.69 -4.21 4.14
CA GLU A 10 18.40 -4.54 2.89
C GLU A 10 17.95 -3.71 1.68
N ARG A 11 16.66 -3.34 1.64
CA ARG A 11 16.07 -2.49 0.59
C ARG A 11 15.29 -1.36 1.26
N PRO A 12 15.95 -0.24 1.58
CA PRO A 12 15.29 0.86 2.26
C PRO A 12 14.33 1.58 1.31
N TYR A 13 13.25 2.10 1.87
CA TYR A 13 12.27 2.94 1.18
C TYR A 13 11.56 3.85 2.18
N ASP A 14 10.92 4.89 1.66
CA ASP A 14 10.17 5.83 2.48
C ASP A 14 8.66 5.60 2.38
N VAL A 15 7.97 5.77 3.51
CA VAL A 15 6.52 5.96 3.56
C VAL A 15 6.24 7.44 3.73
N LEU A 16 5.59 8.05 2.75
CA LEU A 16 5.17 9.45 2.80
C LEU A 16 3.72 9.53 3.25
N VAL A 17 3.46 10.28 4.32
CA VAL A 17 2.12 10.51 4.87
C VAL A 17 1.79 12.00 4.75
N GLY A 18 0.65 12.31 4.14
CA GLY A 18 0.26 13.69 3.89
C GLY A 18 -0.97 13.77 2.99
N ARG A 19 -1.20 14.94 2.40
CA ARG A 19 -2.28 15.16 1.43
C ARG A 19 -1.70 15.63 0.11
N ASP A 20 -2.35 15.26 -0.99
CA ASP A 20 -2.02 15.65 -2.35
C ASP A 20 -0.58 15.24 -2.74
N LEU A 21 -0.28 13.96 -2.56
CA LEU A 21 1.07 13.40 -2.65
C LEU A 21 1.48 12.97 -4.07
N LEU A 22 0.63 13.13 -5.08
CA LEU A 22 0.91 12.64 -6.44
C LEU A 22 2.19 13.23 -7.04
N GLY A 23 2.57 14.45 -6.66
CA GLY A 23 3.84 15.06 -7.08
C GLY A 23 5.10 14.31 -6.60
N ALA A 24 4.98 13.45 -5.58
CA ALA A 24 6.07 12.61 -5.09
C ALA A 24 6.23 11.29 -5.87
N LEU A 25 5.30 10.94 -6.76
CA LEU A 25 5.28 9.64 -7.44
C LEU A 25 6.43 9.47 -8.45
N ALA A 26 6.59 10.40 -9.39
CA ALA A 26 7.62 10.29 -10.43
C ALA A 26 9.06 10.25 -9.87
N PRO A 27 9.43 11.03 -8.82
CA PRO A 27 10.73 10.90 -8.15
C PRO A 27 11.05 9.49 -7.62
N LEU A 28 10.05 8.67 -7.29
CA LEU A 28 10.25 7.29 -6.82
C LEU A 28 10.51 6.29 -7.97
N LEU A 29 10.43 6.73 -9.22
CA LEU A 29 10.51 5.90 -10.42
C LEU A 29 11.67 6.30 -11.37
N PRO A 30 12.90 6.54 -10.87
CA PRO A 30 13.98 7.07 -11.71
C PRO A 30 14.33 6.15 -12.90
N GLY A 31 14.28 6.67 -14.13
CA GLY A 31 14.62 5.90 -15.33
C GLY A 31 13.55 4.90 -15.79
N ALA A 32 12.37 4.88 -15.15
CA ALA A 32 11.21 4.21 -15.74
C ALA A 32 10.77 4.99 -17.00
N VAL A 33 10.20 4.28 -17.97
CA VAL A 33 9.61 4.90 -19.15
C VAL A 33 8.12 4.61 -19.21
N GLN A 34 7.74 3.37 -18.87
CA GLN A 34 6.36 2.93 -18.74
C GLN A 34 6.03 2.58 -17.28
N VAL A 35 4.78 2.86 -16.90
CA VAL A 35 4.29 2.60 -15.55
C VAL A 35 2.92 1.97 -15.63
N ALA A 36 2.78 0.73 -15.18
CA ALA A 36 1.48 0.08 -15.09
C ALA A 36 0.76 0.56 -13.84
N VAL A 37 -0.44 1.13 -13.98
CA VAL A 37 -1.25 1.65 -12.87
C VAL A 37 -2.38 0.67 -12.62
N LEU A 38 -2.25 -0.19 -11.61
CA LEU A 38 -3.25 -1.18 -11.24
C LEU A 38 -4.24 -0.55 -10.25
N TYR A 39 -5.53 -0.62 -10.57
CA TYR A 39 -6.58 -0.01 -9.75
C TYR A 39 -7.89 -0.80 -9.79
N ALA A 40 -8.70 -0.70 -8.74
CA ALA A 40 -10.06 -1.25 -8.72
C ALA A 40 -11.08 -0.24 -9.30
N ALA A 41 -12.16 -0.73 -9.91
CA ALA A 41 -13.16 0.11 -10.60
C ALA A 41 -13.66 1.33 -9.79
N PRO A 42 -13.95 1.26 -8.47
CA PRO A 42 -14.37 2.43 -7.68
C PRO A 42 -13.34 3.57 -7.62
N LEU A 43 -12.07 3.27 -7.90
CA LEU A 43 -10.96 4.23 -7.84
C LEU A 43 -10.55 4.78 -9.20
N LYS A 44 -11.33 4.52 -10.26
CA LYS A 44 -11.01 4.93 -11.63
C LYS A 44 -10.66 6.42 -11.76
N ASP A 45 -11.40 7.30 -11.09
CA ASP A 45 -11.14 8.74 -11.14
C ASP A 45 -9.82 9.10 -10.47
N TYR A 46 -9.48 8.46 -9.35
CA TYR A 46 -8.18 8.65 -8.71
C TYR A 46 -7.04 8.05 -9.52
N ALA A 47 -7.22 6.86 -10.10
CA ALA A 47 -6.25 6.23 -10.99
C ALA A 47 -5.99 7.06 -12.25
N THR A 48 -7.01 7.77 -12.76
CA THR A 48 -6.86 8.74 -13.85
C THR A 48 -5.96 9.89 -13.43
N ARG A 49 -6.21 10.50 -12.25
CA ARG A 49 -5.31 11.53 -11.70
C ARG A 49 -3.87 11.05 -11.50
N VAL A 50 -3.68 9.79 -11.07
CA VAL A 50 -2.35 9.16 -10.95
C VAL A 50 -1.69 9.04 -12.32
N ALA A 51 -2.42 8.57 -13.33
CA ALA A 51 -1.92 8.43 -14.70
C ALA A 51 -1.55 9.80 -15.30
N ASP A 52 -2.38 10.82 -15.10
CA ASP A 52 -2.13 12.19 -15.56
C ASP A 52 -0.85 12.76 -14.93
N ALA A 53 -0.68 12.63 -13.62
CA ALA A 53 0.53 13.09 -12.91
C ALA A 53 1.82 12.38 -13.41
N LEU A 54 1.72 11.09 -13.74
CA LEU A 54 2.82 10.35 -14.38
C LEU A 54 3.11 10.87 -15.79
N GLY A 55 2.07 11.15 -16.58
CA GLY A 55 2.15 11.70 -17.93
C GLY A 55 2.79 13.08 -17.97
N GLU A 56 2.40 13.97 -17.05
CA GLU A 56 2.99 15.31 -16.88
C GLU A 56 4.48 15.23 -16.53
N ALA A 57 4.90 14.18 -15.82
CA ALA A 57 6.30 13.89 -15.52
C ALA A 57 7.07 13.21 -16.67
N GLY A 58 6.43 13.00 -17.84
CA GLY A 58 7.04 12.41 -19.03
C GLY A 58 7.07 10.87 -19.05
N LEU A 59 6.35 10.21 -18.13
CA LEU A 59 6.20 8.75 -18.12
C LEU A 59 5.00 8.34 -18.97
N ARG A 60 4.97 7.09 -19.42
CA ARG A 60 3.84 6.50 -20.17
C ARG A 60 3.01 5.60 -19.24
N PRO A 61 1.90 6.08 -18.66
CA PRO A 61 1.04 5.26 -17.84
C PRO A 61 0.30 4.21 -18.69
N LEU A 62 0.17 3.00 -18.17
CA LEU A 62 -0.71 1.94 -18.67
C LEU A 62 -1.73 1.60 -17.56
N PRO A 63 -2.94 2.18 -17.60
CA PRO A 63 -3.98 1.86 -16.64
C PRO A 63 -4.45 0.41 -16.81
N LEU A 64 -4.49 -0.36 -15.72
CA LEU A 64 -4.97 -1.74 -15.68
C LEU A 64 -6.03 -1.87 -14.58
N GLU A 65 -7.30 -1.91 -15.00
CA GLU A 65 -8.41 -2.15 -14.09
C GLU A 65 -8.42 -3.61 -13.62
N VAL A 66 -8.53 -3.82 -12.31
CA VAL A 66 -8.62 -5.13 -11.69
C VAL A 66 -9.92 -5.28 -10.90
N PRO A 67 -10.43 -6.51 -10.67
CA PRO A 67 -11.60 -6.71 -9.83
C PRO A 67 -11.38 -6.14 -8.43
N ASP A 68 -12.46 -5.65 -7.83
CA ASP A 68 -12.41 -5.03 -6.51
C ASP A 68 -12.24 -6.05 -5.38
N ALA A 69 -11.70 -5.57 -4.26
CA ALA A 69 -11.49 -6.34 -3.02
C ALA A 69 -10.80 -7.69 -3.25
N GLU A 70 -11.23 -8.73 -2.53
CA GLU A 70 -10.60 -10.06 -2.55
C GLU A 70 -10.66 -10.75 -3.93
N ALA A 71 -11.61 -10.38 -4.80
CA ALA A 71 -11.68 -10.93 -6.15
C ALA A 71 -10.47 -10.51 -7.00
N GLY A 72 -9.89 -9.34 -6.71
CA GLY A 72 -8.65 -8.86 -7.34
C GLY A 72 -7.44 -9.74 -7.04
N LYS A 73 -7.49 -10.54 -5.97
CA LYS A 73 -6.37 -11.39 -5.55
C LYS A 73 -6.32 -12.76 -6.22
N ALA A 74 -7.20 -13.08 -7.16
CA ALA A 74 -7.11 -14.35 -7.88
C ALA A 74 -5.85 -14.39 -8.76
N VAL A 75 -5.15 -15.53 -8.81
CA VAL A 75 -3.90 -15.68 -9.60
C VAL A 75 -4.11 -15.39 -11.09
N GLU A 76 -5.31 -15.65 -11.59
CA GLU A 76 -5.72 -15.35 -12.97
C GLU A 76 -5.75 -13.84 -13.24
N VAL A 77 -5.98 -13.00 -12.22
CA VAL A 77 -5.88 -11.54 -12.34
C VAL A 77 -4.42 -11.14 -12.55
N ALA A 78 -3.49 -11.71 -11.75
CA ALA A 78 -2.06 -11.46 -11.91
C ALA A 78 -1.56 -11.92 -13.29
N ALA A 79 -2.04 -13.07 -13.79
CA ALA A 79 -1.73 -13.56 -15.13
C ALA A 79 -2.13 -12.56 -16.23
N ARG A 80 -3.37 -12.02 -16.17
CA ARG A 80 -3.81 -10.99 -17.12
C ARG A 80 -2.98 -9.71 -17.05
N CYS A 81 -2.56 -9.30 -15.84
CA CYS A 81 -1.65 -8.17 -15.70
C CYS A 81 -0.32 -8.45 -16.41
N TRP A 82 0.30 -9.62 -16.21
CA TRP A 82 1.54 -9.99 -16.90
C TRP A 82 1.41 -10.04 -18.42
N ASP A 83 0.29 -10.57 -18.94
CA ASP A 83 0.01 -10.56 -20.38
C ASP A 83 -0.05 -9.13 -20.93
N ALA A 84 -0.70 -8.21 -20.20
CA ALA A 84 -0.76 -6.79 -20.58
C ALA A 84 0.63 -6.11 -20.55
N LEU A 85 1.45 -6.40 -19.53
CA LEU A 85 2.83 -5.90 -19.46
C LEU A 85 3.66 -6.40 -20.66
N GLY A 86 3.51 -7.69 -21.02
CA GLY A 86 4.19 -8.29 -22.17
C GLY A 86 3.76 -7.68 -23.50
N ALA A 87 2.45 -7.52 -23.71
CA ALA A 87 1.88 -6.90 -24.90
C ALA A 87 2.33 -5.44 -25.07
N ALA A 88 2.47 -4.70 -23.96
CA ALA A 88 2.95 -3.33 -23.94
C ALA A 88 4.49 -3.20 -23.96
N GLY A 89 5.22 -4.32 -24.00
CA GLY A 89 6.68 -4.33 -24.11
C GLY A 89 7.42 -3.82 -22.87
N PHE A 90 6.86 -4.03 -21.67
CA PHE A 90 7.50 -3.61 -20.42
C PHE A 90 8.87 -4.28 -20.23
N THR A 91 9.83 -3.47 -19.79
CA THR A 91 11.22 -3.86 -19.55
C THR A 91 11.55 -3.86 -18.05
N ARG A 92 12.80 -4.21 -17.69
CA ARG A 92 13.24 -4.23 -16.29
C ARG A 92 13.35 -2.85 -15.63
N THR A 93 13.41 -1.78 -16.43
CA THR A 93 13.48 -0.40 -15.92
C THR A 93 12.10 0.18 -15.65
N ASP A 94 11.05 -0.39 -16.24
CA ASP A 94 9.67 0.05 -16.04
C ASP A 94 9.15 -0.33 -14.64
N ALA A 95 7.96 0.14 -14.31
CA ALA A 95 7.45 0.03 -12.95
C ALA A 95 5.95 -0.29 -12.88
N VAL A 96 5.52 -0.71 -11.71
CA VAL A 96 4.12 -0.93 -11.35
C VAL A 96 3.74 0.06 -10.25
N VAL A 97 2.51 0.56 -10.29
CA VAL A 97 1.91 1.39 -9.24
C VAL A 97 0.60 0.73 -8.84
N GLY A 98 0.47 0.37 -7.56
CA GLY A 98 -0.77 -0.17 -7.00
C GLY A 98 -1.60 0.94 -6.37
N VAL A 99 -2.82 1.18 -6.89
CA VAL A 99 -3.74 2.21 -6.41
C VAL A 99 -4.99 1.53 -5.84
N GLY A 100 -5.05 1.37 -4.52
CA GLY A 100 -6.21 0.76 -3.87
C GLY A 100 -6.01 0.33 -2.43
N GLY A 101 -6.98 -0.42 -1.89
CA GLY A 101 -6.82 -1.07 -0.59
C GLY A 101 -5.81 -2.23 -0.64
N GLY A 102 -5.69 -2.95 0.48
CA GLY A 102 -4.70 -4.02 0.66
C GLY A 102 -4.68 -5.08 -0.44
N ALA A 103 -5.85 -5.44 -0.99
CA ALA A 103 -5.94 -6.42 -2.07
C ALA A 103 -5.26 -5.96 -3.38
N VAL A 104 -5.44 -4.69 -3.77
CA VAL A 104 -4.82 -4.13 -4.97
C VAL A 104 -3.32 -3.96 -4.76
N THR A 105 -2.90 -3.49 -3.58
CA THR A 105 -1.47 -3.32 -3.28
C THR A 105 -0.73 -4.66 -3.22
N ASP A 106 -1.36 -5.71 -2.68
CA ASP A 106 -0.82 -7.07 -2.68
C ASP A 106 -0.66 -7.62 -4.10
N LEU A 107 -1.71 -7.50 -4.93
CA LEU A 107 -1.68 -7.91 -6.33
C LEU A 107 -0.59 -7.16 -7.09
N ALA A 108 -0.55 -5.84 -6.98
CA ALA A 108 0.42 -5.00 -7.69
C ALA A 108 1.86 -5.33 -7.29
N GLY A 109 2.08 -5.55 -5.98
CA GLY A 109 3.36 -6.00 -5.46
C GLY A 109 3.76 -7.37 -6.01
N PHE A 110 2.83 -8.33 -6.08
CA PHE A 110 3.11 -9.67 -6.59
C PHE A 110 3.35 -9.67 -8.10
N VAL A 111 2.58 -8.90 -8.85
CA VAL A 111 2.78 -8.68 -10.28
C VAL A 111 4.19 -8.13 -10.53
N ALA A 112 4.60 -7.11 -9.77
CA ALA A 112 5.93 -6.50 -9.87
C ALA A 112 7.05 -7.45 -9.45
N ALA A 113 6.86 -8.25 -8.41
CA ALA A 113 7.84 -9.22 -7.91
C ALA A 113 8.15 -10.29 -8.96
N CYS A 114 7.14 -10.77 -9.68
CA CYS A 114 7.28 -11.85 -10.66
C CYS A 114 7.71 -11.34 -12.04
N TRP A 115 7.24 -10.16 -12.47
CA TRP A 115 7.52 -9.65 -13.80
C TRP A 115 9.02 -9.47 -14.02
N LEU A 116 9.57 -10.15 -15.03
CA LEU A 116 11.02 -10.17 -15.34
C LEU A 116 11.94 -10.48 -14.13
N ARG A 117 11.42 -11.21 -13.13
CA ARG A 117 12.06 -11.54 -11.84
C ARG A 117 12.23 -10.35 -10.89
N GLY A 118 11.43 -9.30 -11.06
CA GLY A 118 11.38 -8.16 -10.17
C GLY A 118 11.53 -6.85 -10.94
N VAL A 119 10.48 -6.03 -10.90
CA VAL A 119 10.50 -4.61 -11.27
C VAL A 119 10.08 -3.75 -10.08
N ARG A 120 10.29 -2.44 -10.18
CA ARG A 120 9.91 -1.52 -9.10
C ARG A 120 8.39 -1.46 -8.95
N VAL A 121 7.97 -1.30 -7.69
CA VAL A 121 6.58 -1.04 -7.35
C VAL A 121 6.49 0.15 -6.40
N VAL A 122 5.52 1.04 -6.62
CA VAL A 122 5.13 2.07 -5.65
C VAL A 122 3.69 1.80 -5.22
N GLN A 123 3.41 1.90 -3.93
CA GLN A 123 2.08 1.64 -3.38
C GLN A 123 1.39 2.95 -3.05
N LEU A 124 0.17 3.15 -3.54
CA LEU A 124 -0.75 4.23 -3.18
C LEU A 124 -1.95 3.60 -2.46
N PRO A 125 -1.79 3.21 -1.17
CA PRO A 125 -2.90 2.67 -0.40
C PRO A 125 -4.03 3.70 -0.25
N THR A 126 -5.26 3.31 -0.57
CA THR A 126 -6.43 4.21 -0.50
C THR A 126 -7.42 3.87 0.62
N SER A 127 -7.11 2.86 1.44
CA SER A 127 -7.86 2.53 2.65
C SER A 127 -6.97 2.71 3.88
N LEU A 128 -7.57 2.97 5.05
CA LEU A 128 -6.82 3.09 6.29
C LEU A 128 -6.03 1.81 6.60
N LEU A 129 -6.65 0.64 6.45
CA LEU A 129 -6.00 -0.66 6.55
C LEU A 129 -4.80 -0.79 5.61
N GLY A 130 -4.94 -0.33 4.36
CA GLY A 130 -3.85 -0.35 3.40
C GLY A 130 -2.67 0.53 3.83
N MET A 131 -2.95 1.72 4.36
CA MET A 131 -1.95 2.70 4.78
C MET A 131 -1.16 2.23 6.00
N VAL A 132 -1.84 1.71 7.03
CA VAL A 132 -1.19 1.37 8.31
C VAL A 132 -0.67 -0.05 8.36
N ASP A 133 -1.13 -0.91 7.44
CA ASP A 133 -0.75 -2.31 7.39
C ASP A 133 -0.30 -2.73 5.98
N ALA A 134 -1.21 -3.10 5.08
CA ALA A 134 -0.86 -3.90 3.89
C ALA A 134 0.25 -3.32 2.99
N ALA A 135 0.30 -1.99 2.78
CA ALA A 135 1.28 -1.38 1.89
C ALA A 135 2.70 -1.30 2.47
N VAL A 136 2.86 -1.45 3.79
CA VAL A 136 4.15 -1.38 4.48
C VAL A 136 4.61 -2.79 4.84
N GLY A 137 5.83 -3.15 4.45
CA GLY A 137 6.44 -4.42 4.84
C GLY A 137 6.74 -5.41 3.72
N GLY A 138 6.42 -5.06 2.47
CA GLY A 138 6.84 -5.80 1.26
C GLY A 138 6.23 -7.19 1.11
N LYS A 139 5.27 -7.59 1.95
CA LYS A 139 4.48 -8.80 1.70
C LYS A 139 3.54 -8.54 0.55
N THR A 140 3.48 -9.48 -0.38
CA THR A 140 2.65 -9.40 -1.58
C THR A 140 2.18 -10.80 -1.90
N GLY A 141 1.00 -10.96 -2.50
CA GLY A 141 0.51 -12.29 -2.81
C GLY A 141 -0.87 -12.34 -3.43
N VAL A 142 -1.24 -13.56 -3.79
CA VAL A 142 -2.51 -13.90 -4.42
C VAL A 142 -3.18 -15.04 -3.66
N ASN A 143 -4.49 -15.12 -3.81
CA ASN A 143 -5.31 -16.21 -3.33
C ASN A 143 -5.30 -17.34 -4.36
N THR A 144 -5.24 -18.58 -3.87
CA THR A 144 -5.43 -19.78 -4.69
C THR A 144 -6.58 -20.60 -4.10
N ALA A 145 -6.99 -21.66 -4.80
CA ALA A 145 -7.97 -22.60 -4.25
C ALA A 145 -7.52 -23.25 -2.93
N ALA A 146 -6.22 -23.31 -2.66
CA ALA A 146 -5.67 -23.86 -1.42
C ALA A 146 -5.80 -22.92 -0.21
N GLY A 147 -6.05 -21.63 -0.44
CA GLY A 147 -6.19 -20.64 0.64
C GLY A 147 -5.72 -19.24 0.24
N LYS A 148 -5.96 -18.31 1.17
CA LYS A 148 -5.59 -16.90 1.01
C LYS A 148 -4.12 -16.68 1.37
N ASN A 149 -3.44 -15.81 0.62
CA ASN A 149 -2.07 -15.36 0.91
C ASN A 149 -0.99 -16.46 1.05
N LEU A 150 -1.28 -17.70 0.66
CA LEU A 150 -0.31 -18.80 0.73
C LEU A 150 0.75 -18.69 -0.37
N VAL A 151 0.40 -18.07 -1.50
CA VAL A 151 1.30 -17.84 -2.63
C VAL A 151 1.62 -16.34 -2.69
N GLY A 152 2.91 -16.02 -2.59
CA GLY A 152 3.35 -14.63 -2.53
C GLY A 152 4.86 -14.48 -2.57
N ALA A 153 5.31 -13.24 -2.39
CA ALA A 153 6.71 -12.87 -2.33
C ALA A 153 6.95 -11.73 -1.33
N PHE A 154 8.14 -11.71 -0.76
CA PHE A 154 8.67 -10.52 -0.08
C PHE A 154 9.35 -9.62 -1.12
N HIS A 155 8.67 -8.55 -1.52
CA HIS A 155 9.10 -7.57 -2.51
C HIS A 155 8.88 -6.14 -1.97
N PRO A 156 9.89 -5.55 -1.29
CA PRO A 156 9.78 -4.19 -0.78
C PRO A 156 9.52 -3.17 -1.91
N PRO A 157 8.60 -2.20 -1.70
CA PRO A 157 8.34 -1.16 -2.69
C PRO A 157 9.49 -0.16 -2.79
N ALA A 158 9.50 0.63 -3.86
CA ALA A 158 10.38 1.80 -3.99
C ALA A 158 9.90 2.98 -3.12
N GLY A 159 8.62 2.98 -2.73
CA GLY A 159 8.02 3.93 -1.80
C GLY A 159 6.54 3.65 -1.59
N VAL A 160 5.98 4.22 -0.53
CA VAL A 160 4.55 4.16 -0.21
C VAL A 160 4.03 5.58 -0.03
N LEU A 161 2.94 5.92 -0.73
CA LEU A 161 2.29 7.23 -0.65
C LEU A 161 0.95 7.09 0.06
N CYS A 162 0.93 7.35 1.36
CA CYS A 162 -0.29 7.44 2.17
C CYS A 162 -0.90 8.83 2.01
N ASP A 163 -1.57 9.05 0.89
CA ASP A 163 -2.32 10.28 0.61
C ASP A 163 -3.66 10.27 1.34
N LEU A 164 -3.72 10.99 2.46
CA LEU A 164 -4.89 11.07 3.34
C LEU A 164 -6.13 11.65 2.63
N SER A 165 -5.97 12.33 1.48
CA SER A 165 -7.11 12.81 0.69
C SER A 165 -7.98 11.67 0.13
N THR A 166 -7.43 10.47 -0.03
CA THR A 166 -8.22 9.32 -0.47
C THR A 166 -9.18 8.81 0.60
N LEU A 167 -8.93 9.14 1.87
CA LEU A 167 -9.79 8.75 2.98
C LEU A 167 -11.09 9.57 3.02
N ASP A 168 -11.13 10.74 2.38
CA ASP A 168 -12.32 11.61 2.32
C ASP A 168 -13.52 10.92 1.65
N THR A 169 -13.24 9.98 0.75
CA THR A 169 -14.24 9.21 0.01
C THR A 169 -14.35 7.75 0.48
N LEU A 170 -13.58 7.35 1.50
CA LEU A 170 -13.60 5.98 2.00
C LEU A 170 -14.91 5.73 2.77
N PRO A 171 -15.61 4.60 2.53
CA PRO A 171 -16.78 4.26 3.32
C PRO A 171 -16.47 4.25 4.82
N PRO A 172 -17.31 4.85 5.69
CA PRO A 172 -17.03 4.91 7.13
C PRO A 172 -16.78 3.55 7.77
N VAL A 173 -17.44 2.49 7.29
CA VAL A 173 -17.24 1.12 7.76
C VAL A 173 -15.82 0.61 7.49
N ASP A 174 -15.24 0.96 6.35
CA ASP A 174 -13.88 0.54 5.98
C ASP A 174 -12.82 1.34 6.74
N LEU A 175 -13.11 2.61 7.05
CA LEU A 175 -12.29 3.42 7.93
C LEU A 175 -12.26 2.81 9.34
N VAL A 176 -13.43 2.49 9.90
CA VAL A 176 -13.54 1.86 11.23
C VAL A 176 -12.89 0.47 11.24
N ALA A 177 -13.04 -0.32 10.17
CA ALA A 177 -12.35 -1.59 10.06
C ALA A 177 -10.81 -1.42 10.09
N GLY A 178 -10.29 -0.41 9.39
CA GLY A 178 -8.86 -0.07 9.43
C GLY A 178 -8.35 0.37 10.80
N LEU A 179 -9.20 0.99 11.63
CA LEU A 179 -8.82 1.37 13.00
C LEU A 179 -8.50 0.17 13.89
N ALA A 180 -8.98 -1.04 13.58
CA ALA A 180 -8.60 -2.24 14.33
C ALA A 180 -7.08 -2.45 14.31
N GLU A 181 -6.43 -2.23 13.15
CA GLU A 181 -4.97 -2.33 13.03
C GLU A 181 -4.23 -1.18 13.70
N VAL A 182 -4.84 0.00 13.72
CA VAL A 182 -4.33 1.15 14.48
C VAL A 182 -4.33 0.80 15.98
N VAL A 183 -5.45 0.32 16.52
CA VAL A 183 -5.59 -0.11 17.92
C VAL A 183 -4.61 -1.24 18.24
N LYS A 184 -4.42 -2.21 17.34
CA LYS A 184 -3.40 -3.26 17.48
C LYS A 184 -2.01 -2.66 17.70
N CYS A 185 -1.60 -1.69 16.87
CA CYS A 185 -0.32 -0.99 17.04
C CYS A 185 -0.20 -0.32 18.42
N GLY A 186 -1.31 0.21 18.95
CA GLY A 186 -1.38 0.78 20.28
C GLY A 186 -1.08 -0.22 21.39
N PHE A 187 -1.71 -1.40 21.34
CA PHE A 187 -1.49 -2.46 22.32
C PHE A 187 -0.08 -3.06 22.28
N ILE A 188 0.48 -3.26 21.07
CA ILE A 188 1.74 -4.00 20.92
C ILE A 188 2.99 -3.12 21.05
N ALA A 189 2.89 -1.79 20.86
CA ALA A 189 4.08 -0.96 20.68
C ALA A 189 3.97 0.52 21.07
N ASP A 190 2.83 1.20 20.84
CA ASP A 190 2.72 2.65 21.10
C ASP A 190 1.39 3.00 21.80
N PRO A 191 1.32 2.91 23.14
CA PRO A 191 0.09 3.15 23.90
C PRO A 191 -0.54 4.54 23.69
N ALA A 192 0.25 5.55 23.25
CA ALA A 192 -0.29 6.87 22.95
C ALA A 192 -1.30 6.86 21.79
N ILE A 193 -1.27 5.83 20.92
CA ILE A 193 -2.33 5.58 19.94
C ILE A 193 -3.66 5.35 20.64
N LEU A 194 -3.68 4.56 21.72
CA LEU A 194 -4.89 4.27 22.48
C LEU A 194 -5.39 5.54 23.18
N ASP A 195 -4.49 6.29 23.81
CA ASP A 195 -4.81 7.56 24.48
C ASP A 195 -5.47 8.56 23.50
N LEU A 196 -4.96 8.67 22.27
CA LEU A 196 -5.51 9.54 21.22
C LEU A 196 -6.93 9.13 20.81
N ILE A 197 -7.17 7.81 20.63
CA ILE A 197 -8.49 7.28 20.29
C ILE A 197 -9.49 7.49 21.44
N GLU A 198 -9.06 7.28 22.67
CA GLU A 198 -9.91 7.44 23.86
C GLU A 198 -10.26 8.90 24.13
N THR A 199 -9.33 9.83 23.85
CA THR A 199 -9.54 11.26 24.03
C THR A 199 -10.64 11.81 23.12
N ASP A 200 -10.63 11.45 21.84
CA ASP A 200 -11.67 11.88 20.89
C ASP A 200 -11.91 10.81 19.81
N ARG A 201 -12.93 10.00 20.07
CA ARG A 201 -13.35 8.92 19.15
C ARG A 201 -13.89 9.46 17.83
N ALA A 202 -14.52 10.64 17.83
CA ALA A 202 -15.08 11.22 16.61
C ALA A 202 -13.95 11.71 15.71
N ALA A 203 -12.94 12.38 16.28
CA ALA A 203 -11.75 12.78 15.54
C ALA A 203 -10.96 11.57 15.02
N ALA A 204 -10.88 10.48 15.80
CA ALA A 204 -10.18 9.25 15.37
C ALA A 204 -10.78 8.59 14.11
N VAL A 205 -12.04 8.88 13.76
CA VAL A 205 -12.72 8.40 12.55
C VAL A 205 -13.03 9.50 11.54
N ASP A 206 -12.42 10.68 11.68
CA ASP A 206 -12.60 11.80 10.76
C ASP A 206 -11.37 11.93 9.83
N PRO A 207 -11.51 11.65 8.51
CA PRO A 207 -10.47 11.80 7.48
C PRO A 207 -9.76 13.17 7.46
N ALA A 208 -10.43 14.23 7.93
CA ALA A 208 -9.89 15.59 7.93
C ALA A 208 -9.20 15.95 9.26
N SER A 209 -9.30 15.10 10.28
CA SER A 209 -8.80 15.45 11.61
C SER A 209 -7.29 15.30 11.75
N ALA A 210 -6.71 16.14 12.62
CA ALA A 210 -5.31 15.98 13.02
C ALA A 210 -5.08 14.69 13.81
N ALA A 211 -6.10 14.20 14.53
CA ALA A 211 -6.02 12.98 15.32
C ALA A 211 -5.84 11.75 14.42
N LEU A 212 -6.66 11.59 13.36
CA LEU A 212 -6.52 10.48 12.44
C LEU A 212 -5.17 10.52 11.71
N ARG A 213 -4.72 11.71 11.30
CA ARG A 213 -3.37 11.85 10.72
C ARG A 213 -2.29 11.32 11.68
N GLU A 214 -2.30 11.76 12.93
CA GLU A 214 -1.32 11.33 13.93
C GLU A 214 -1.39 9.82 14.17
N LEU A 215 -2.60 9.24 14.21
CA LEU A 215 -2.81 7.79 14.32
C LEU A 215 -2.16 7.04 13.14
N VAL A 216 -2.37 7.50 11.91
CA VAL A 216 -1.74 6.92 10.72
C VAL A 216 -0.21 7.00 10.83
N GLU A 217 0.33 8.17 11.16
CA GLU A 217 1.78 8.35 11.27
C GLU A 217 2.40 7.45 12.35
N ARG A 218 1.75 7.30 13.51
CA ARG A 218 2.20 6.42 14.59
C ARG A 218 2.14 4.94 14.21
N SER A 219 1.03 4.48 13.65
CA SER A 219 0.90 3.09 13.22
C SER A 219 1.91 2.74 12.13
N VAL A 220 2.14 3.64 11.16
CA VAL A 220 3.19 3.46 10.14
C VAL A 220 4.58 3.41 10.79
N ARG A 221 4.90 4.27 11.78
CA ARG A 221 6.19 4.20 12.50
C ARG A 221 6.37 2.88 13.24
N VAL A 222 5.33 2.37 13.91
CA VAL A 222 5.34 1.04 14.56
C VAL A 222 5.66 -0.04 13.53
N LYS A 223 4.93 -0.07 12.41
CA LYS A 223 5.13 -1.08 11.37
C LYS A 223 6.49 -0.95 10.69
N ALA A 224 6.93 0.26 10.37
CA ALA A 224 8.23 0.55 9.78
C ALA A 224 9.39 0.06 10.65
N ARG A 225 9.33 0.27 11.97
CA ARG A 225 10.32 -0.24 12.93
C ARG A 225 10.35 -1.77 12.91
N VAL A 226 9.20 -2.41 13.07
CA VAL A 226 9.10 -3.87 13.14
C VAL A 226 9.58 -4.53 11.83
N VAL A 227 9.22 -3.98 10.67
CA VAL A 227 9.68 -4.45 9.36
C VAL A 227 11.18 -4.23 9.15
N SER A 228 11.71 -3.09 9.63
CA SER A 228 13.14 -2.79 9.53
C SER A 228 14.01 -3.79 10.28
N GLU A 229 13.51 -4.26 11.43
CA GLU A 229 14.19 -5.24 12.27
C GLU A 229 13.98 -6.68 11.76
N ASP A 230 12.81 -6.99 11.20
CA ASP A 230 12.45 -8.34 10.75
C ASP A 230 11.57 -8.33 9.49
N LEU A 231 12.20 -8.27 8.32
CA LEU A 231 11.47 -8.28 7.05
C LEU A 231 10.76 -9.62 6.76
N ARG A 232 11.33 -10.76 7.18
CA ARG A 232 10.85 -12.10 6.79
C ARG A 232 10.01 -12.80 7.84
N GLU A 233 9.62 -12.10 8.91
CA GLU A 233 8.82 -12.67 10.00
C GLU A 233 9.46 -13.87 10.67
N SER A 234 10.75 -13.75 10.97
CA SER A 234 11.53 -14.80 11.62
C SER A 234 11.66 -14.63 13.15
N GLY A 235 11.02 -13.60 13.73
CA GLY A 235 11.00 -13.34 15.17
C GLY A 235 10.03 -12.22 15.54
N LEU A 236 10.56 -11.00 15.77
CA LEU A 236 9.77 -9.83 16.19
C LEU A 236 8.55 -9.58 15.30
N ARG A 237 8.64 -9.98 14.03
CA ARG A 237 7.57 -10.04 13.01
C ARG A 237 6.17 -10.32 13.58
N GLU A 238 6.16 -11.39 14.37
CA GLU A 238 4.98 -12.12 14.81
C GLU A 238 4.07 -11.31 15.72
N ILE A 239 4.58 -10.28 16.41
CA ILE A 239 3.74 -9.41 17.26
C ILE A 239 2.64 -8.70 16.45
N LEU A 240 2.84 -8.52 15.13
CA LEU A 240 1.83 -7.94 14.24
C LEU A 240 0.62 -8.87 14.03
N ASN A 241 0.69 -10.15 14.44
CA ASN A 241 -0.42 -11.09 14.40
C ASN A 241 -1.29 -11.04 15.66
N TYR A 242 -1.04 -10.11 16.60
CA TYR A 242 -1.90 -9.93 17.77
C TYR A 242 -3.38 -9.78 17.36
N GLY A 243 -4.26 -10.60 17.94
CA GLY A 243 -5.69 -10.63 17.64
C GLY A 243 -6.10 -11.41 16.36
N HIS A 244 -5.15 -11.98 15.61
CA HIS A 244 -5.44 -12.70 14.37
C HIS A 244 -5.70 -14.21 14.56
N THR A 245 -5.38 -14.76 15.74
CA THR A 245 -5.81 -16.09 16.20
C THR A 245 -6.77 -15.91 17.37
N LEU A 246 -7.95 -16.54 17.30
CA LEU A 246 -9.03 -16.45 18.29
C LEU A 246 -9.28 -17.79 18.99
#